data_AF-A0A520J154-F1
#
_entry.id   AF-A0A520J154-F1
#
_cell.length_a   1.000
_cell.length_b   1.000
_cell.length_c   1.000
_cell.angle_alpha   90.00
_cell.angle_beta   90.00
_cell.angle_gamma   90.00
#
_symmetry.space_group_name_H-M   'P 1'
#
loop_
_entity.id
_entity.type
_entity.pdbx_description
1 polymer ?
#
loop_
_entity_poly.entity_id
_entity_poly.type
_entity_poly.pdbx_seq_one_letter_code
_entity_poly.pdbx_strand_id
1 'polypeptide(L)' 'MEQFRIEIADGDQGRFFDIKPLDNDRYEIFVEGETIGTIQLDQNDHARCESQGCELDLPILNSIRESIQFHQQWHSGHSH' A
#
# COMPACT_ATOMS: atom_id res chain seq x y z
N MET A 1 4.35 -7.89 12.64
CA MET A 1 3.47 -7.04 11.82
C MET A 1 2.77 -7.96 10.83
N GLU A 2 1.46 -7.83 10.67
CA GLU A 2 0.67 -8.74 9.82
C GLU A 2 0.61 -8.21 8.39
N GLN A 3 0.82 -9.10 7.41
CA GLN A 3 0.55 -8.80 6.01
C GLN A 3 -0.96 -8.72 5.79
N PHE A 4 -1.41 -7.84 4.91
CA PHE A 4 -2.82 -7.69 4.57
C PHE A 4 -2.99 -7.52 3.07
N ARG A 5 -4.15 -7.91 2.56
CA ARG A 5 -4.47 -7.87 1.14
C ARG A 5 -5.45 -6.75 0.86
N ILE A 6 -5.18 -5.97 -0.17
CA ILE A 6 -6.05 -4.90 -0.64
C ILE A 6 -6.50 -5.17 -2.08
N GLU A 7 -7.68 -4.67 -2.43
CA GLU A 7 -8.21 -4.70 -3.78
C GLU A 7 -8.31 -3.27 -4.28
N ILE A 8 -7.72 -3.01 -5.44
CA ILE A 8 -7.70 -1.70 -6.08
C ILE A 8 -8.41 -1.81 -7.42
N ALA A 9 -9.34 -0.90 -7.70
CA ALA A 9 -9.97 -0.82 -9.00
C ALA A 9 -8.98 -0.28 -10.05
N ASP A 10 -8.79 -1.03 -11.12
CA ASP A 10 -7.99 -0.70 -12.30
C ASP A 10 -8.90 -0.80 -13.54
N GLY A 11 -9.57 0.31 -13.87
CA GLY A 11 -10.64 0.33 -14.88
C GLY A 11 -11.86 -0.47 -14.44
N ASP A 12 -12.27 -1.45 -15.24
CA ASP A 12 -13.40 -2.35 -14.95
C ASP A 12 -13.00 -3.61 -14.15
N GLN A 13 -11.70 -3.76 -13.79
CA GLN A 13 -11.20 -4.93 -13.09
C GLN A 13 -10.62 -4.56 -11.72
N GLY A 14 -10.88 -5.40 -10.71
CA GLY A 14 -10.21 -5.32 -9.42
C GLY A 14 -8.86 -6.02 -9.48
N ARG A 15 -7.78 -5.33 -9.11
CA ARG A 15 -6.45 -5.90 -8.96
C ARG A 15 -6.13 -6.04 -7.48
N PHE A 16 -5.63 -7.21 -7.11
CA PHE A 16 -5.26 -7.49 -5.72
C PHE A 16 -3.78 -7.28 -5.48
N PHE A 17 -3.47 -6.67 -4.35
CA PHE A 17 -2.11 -6.45 -3.88
C PHE A 17 -1.97 -6.98 -2.46
N ASP A 18 -0.90 -7.72 -2.19
CA ASP A 18 -0.53 -8.08 -0.84
C ASP A 18 0.46 -7.03 -0.32
N ILE A 19 0.15 -6.48 0.84
CA ILE A 19 0.91 -5.41 1.48
C ILE A 19 1.53 -5.96 2.74
N LYS A 20 2.85 -5.84 2.82
CA LYS A 20 3.62 -6.22 3.99
C LYS A 20 4.19 -4.97 4.65
N PRO A 21 3.74 -4.62 5.87
CA PRO A 21 4.39 -3.58 6.65
C PRO A 21 5.84 -3.96 6.97
N LEU A 22 6.73 -3.01 6.76
CA LEU A 22 8.13 -3.00 7.20
C LEU A 22 8.29 -1.93 8.30
N ASP A 23 9.52 -1.72 8.76
CA ASP A 23 9.83 -0.66 9.73
C ASP A 23 9.77 0.75 9.12
N ASN A 24 9.54 1.74 10.00
CA ASN A 24 9.48 3.17 9.68
C ASN A 24 8.43 3.55 8.63
N ASP A 25 7.17 3.11 8.76
CA ASP A 25 6.06 3.47 7.83
C ASP A 25 6.31 3.08 6.37
N ARG A 26 7.12 2.04 6.19
CA ARG A 26 7.52 1.52 4.90
C ARG A 26 6.74 0.24 4.62
N TYR A 27 6.27 0.05 3.40
CA TYR A 27 5.46 -1.11 3.03
C TYR A 27 6.00 -1.72 1.74
N GLU A 28 6.05 -3.03 1.71
CA GLU A 28 6.41 -3.82 0.53
C GLU A 28 5.14 -4.31 -0.15
N ILE A 29 5.09 -4.15 -1.47
CA ILE A 29 3.92 -4.45 -2.30
C ILE A 29 4.23 -5.69 -3.12
N PHE A 30 3.33 -6.67 -3.07
CA PHE A 30 3.41 -7.91 -3.82
C PHE A 30 2.20 -8.07 -4.72
N VAL A 31 2.42 -8.62 -5.91
CA VAL A 31 1.38 -9.06 -6.84
C VAL A 31 1.70 -10.49 -7.24
N GLU A 32 0.74 -11.40 -7.07
CA GLU A 32 0.89 -12.81 -7.44
C GLU A 32 2.13 -13.50 -6.81
N GLY A 33 2.60 -13.00 -5.67
CA GLY A 33 3.78 -13.50 -4.97
C GLY A 33 5.11 -12.85 -5.37
N GLU A 34 5.11 -11.93 -6.34
CA GLU A 34 6.28 -11.18 -6.78
C GLU A 34 6.31 -9.78 -6.15
N THR A 35 7.48 -9.37 -5.64
CA THR A 35 7.68 -8.01 -5.12
C THR A 35 7.76 -7.04 -6.28
N ILE A 36 6.80 -6.12 -6.33
CA ILE A 36 6.73 -5.11 -7.40
C ILE A 36 7.24 -3.75 -6.94
N GLY A 37 7.36 -3.51 -5.63
CA GLY A 37 7.93 -2.25 -5.14
C GLY A 37 7.78 -2.04 -3.64
N THR A 38 8.32 -0.93 -3.17
CA THR A 38 8.12 -0.45 -1.80
C THR A 38 7.58 0.98 -1.80
N ILE A 39 6.65 1.23 -0.88
CA ILE A 39 6.04 2.54 -0.65
C ILE A 39 6.42 3.00 0.75
N GLN A 40 6.94 4.21 0.85
CA GLN A 40 7.13 4.90 2.13
C GLN A 40 5.96 5.86 2.31
N LEU A 41 5.22 5.70 3.40
CA LEU A 41 4.26 6.70 3.84
C LEU A 41 5.03 7.69 4.71
N ASP A 42 5.25 8.91 4.22
CA ASP A 42 5.83 9.97 5.04
C ASP A 42 4.74 10.80 5.72
N GLN A 43 5.06 11.38 6.87
CA GLN A 43 4.14 12.19 7.70
C GLN A 43 3.59 13.43 6.99
N ASN A 44 4.03 13.73 5.76
CA ASN A 44 3.63 14.88 4.98
C ASN A 44 2.66 14.52 3.85
N ASP A 45 1.98 13.37 3.96
CA ASP A 45 0.89 12.92 3.09
C ASP A 45 1.30 12.57 1.66
N HIS A 46 2.60 12.51 1.36
CA HIS A 46 3.10 12.09 0.05
C HIS A 46 3.50 10.61 0.09
N ALA A 47 2.94 9.80 -0.81
CA ALA A 47 3.57 8.51 -1.09
C ALA A 47 4.81 8.79 -1.91
N ARG A 48 5.97 8.46 -1.35
CA ARG A 48 7.21 8.39 -2.10
C ARG A 48 7.49 6.91 -2.34
N CYS A 49 7.37 6.50 -3.61
CA CYS A 49 7.88 5.19 -4.01
C CYS A 49 9.41 5.33 -4.07
N GLU A 50 10.08 4.82 -3.04
CA GLU A 50 11.53 5.03 -2.84
C GLU A 50 12.40 3.91 -3.42
N SER A 51 11.84 2.91 -4.12
CA SER A 51 12.65 1.81 -4.65
C SER A 51 12.37 1.48 -6.11
N GLN A 52 13.43 1.01 -6.76
CA GLN A 52 13.53 0.59 -8.16
C GLN A 52 12.39 -0.37 -8.53
N GLY A 53 11.61 -0.03 -9.57
CA GLY A 53 10.45 -0.82 -10.01
C GLY A 53 9.10 -0.10 -9.94
N CYS A 54 9.06 1.23 -10.11
CA CYS A 54 7.80 1.99 -10.19
C CYS A 54 7.08 1.73 -11.54
N GLU A 55 6.77 0.47 -11.84
CA GLU A 55 5.93 0.05 -12.97
C GLU A 55 4.43 0.19 -12.64
N LEU A 56 4.10 0.65 -11.43
CA LEU A 56 2.74 0.98 -11.02
C LEU A 56 2.42 2.45 -11.36
N ASP A 57 1.35 2.64 -12.10
CA ASP A 57 0.83 3.97 -12.39
C ASP A 57 0.48 4.75 -11.12
N LEU A 58 0.68 6.07 -11.15
CA LEU A 58 0.39 6.99 -10.05
C LEU A 58 -1.02 6.82 -9.43
N PRO A 59 -2.10 6.59 -10.19
CA PRO A 59 -3.43 6.33 -9.63
C PRO A 59 -3.46 5.07 -8.75
N ILE A 60 -2.81 3.98 -9.18
CA ILE A 60 -2.77 2.73 -8.41
C ILE A 60 -2.01 2.97 -7.10
N LEU A 61 -0.87 3.67 -7.16
CA LEU A 61 -0.08 4.01 -5.97
C LEU A 61 -0.88 4.86 -4.96
N ASN A 62 -1.71 5.78 -5.45
CA ASN A 62 -2.59 6.57 -4.59
C ASN A 62 -3.66 5.69 -3.92
N SER A 63 -4.31 4.81 -4.68
CA SER A 63 -5.34 3.91 -4.12
C SER A 63 -4.75 2.92 -3.10
N ILE A 64 -3.52 2.45 -3.32
CA ILE A 64 -2.78 1.62 -2.35
C ILE A 64 -2.54 2.41 -1.05
N ARG A 65 -2.07 3.66 -1.15
CA ARG A 65 -1.88 4.54 0.01
C ARG A 65 -3.17 4.71 0.81
N GLU A 66 -4.26 5.08 0.14
CA GLU A 66 -5.56 5.29 0.80
C GLU A 66 -6.03 4.01 1.51
N SER A 67 -5.83 2.84 0.87
CA SER A 67 -6.18 1.55 1.47
C SER A 67 -5.34 1.25 2.72
N ILE A 68 -4.04 1.52 2.69
CA ILE A 68 -3.15 1.35 3.85
C ILE A 68 -3.55 2.30 4.98
N GLN A 69 -3.79 3.57 4.68
CA GLN A 69 -4.23 4.56 5.66
C GLN A 69 -5.59 4.21 6.27
N PHE A 70 -6.54 3.75 5.45
CA PHE A 70 -7.84 3.28 5.92
C PHE A 70 -7.70 2.07 6.86
N HIS A 71 -6.88 1.09 6.48
CA HIS A 71 -6.58 -0.07 7.31
C HIS A 71 -5.96 0.34 8.66
N GLN A 72 -4.99 1.26 8.65
CA GLN A 72 -4.40 1.79 9.87
C GLN A 72 -5.41 2.53 10.75
N GLN A 73 -6.26 3.39 10.17
CA GLN A 73 -7.30 4.09 10.92
C GLN A 73 -8.30 3.11 11.54
N TRP A 74 -8.69 2.06 10.81
CA TRP A 74 -9.55 1.00 11.32
C TRP A 74 -8.94 0.25 12.50
N HIS A 75 -7.64 -0.07 12.43
CA HIS A 75 -6.92 -0.71 13.53
C HIS A 75 -6.65 0.26 14.71
N SER A 76 -6.51 1.56 14.44
CA SER A 76 -6.26 2.59 15.47
C SER A 76 -7.55 3.10 16.13
N GLY A 77 -8.71 2.84 15.53
CA GLY A 77 -10.03 3.28 16.00
C GLY A 77 -10.69 2.37 17.04
N HIS A 78 -10.07 1.26 17.43
CA HIS A 78 -10.56 0.34 18.48
C HIS A 78 -9.97 0.63 19.87
N SER A 79 -9.73 1.90 20.18
CA SER A 79 -9.39 2.38 21.52
C SER A 79 -10.24 3.59 21.89
N HIS A 80 -11.53 3.35 22.13
CA HIS A 80 -12.34 4.20 23.00
C HIS A 80 -13.32 3.36 23.81
#